data_AF-A0A6T9CNL1-F1
#
_entry.id   AF-A0A6T9CNL1-F1
#
_cell.length_a   1.000
_cell.length_b   1.000
_cell.length_c   1.000
_cell.angle_alpha   90.00
_cell.angle_beta   90.00
_cell.angle_gamma   90.00
#
_symmetry.space_group_name_H-M   'P 1'
#
loop_
_entity.id
_entity.type
_entity.pdbx_description
1 polymer ?
#
loop_
_entity_poly.entity_id
_entity_poly.type
_entity_poly.pdbx_seq_one_letter_code
_entity_poly.pdbx_strand_id
1 'polypeptide(L)'
;PGTNVPSEVVGCPHFYEYNARCQLTTWNPTPKGSAKVPGGPLDYAGKHWSGLVSDYYVTRIERITSQAKQDAAAGRGLNQTAADKLQASLAFEFQVATKRYPTTPVGSPLAISKSLRKKYAPAFASCSP
;
A
#
# COMPACT_ATOMS: atom_id res chain seq x y z
N PRO A 1 -28.64 3.04 -7.78
CA PRO A 1 -27.22 3.10 -7.35
C PRO A 1 -26.31 2.57 -8.46
N GLY A 2 -25.73 3.47 -9.26
CA GLY A 2 -24.83 3.10 -10.35
C GLY A 2 -23.61 2.37 -9.78
N THR A 3 -23.30 1.20 -10.32
CA THR A 3 -22.12 0.43 -9.93
C THR A 3 -20.87 1.18 -10.40
N ASN A 4 -20.25 1.95 -9.50
CA ASN A 4 -18.98 2.65 -9.72
C ASN A 4 -17.80 1.66 -9.75
N VAL A 5 -17.90 0.63 -10.57
CA VAL A 5 -16.85 -0.36 -10.80
C VAL A 5 -16.04 0.12 -12.00
N PRO A 6 -14.70 0.27 -11.89
CA PRO A 6 -13.86 0.70 -13.01
C PRO A 6 -13.97 -0.26 -14.21
N SER A 7 -13.80 0.24 -15.43
CA SER A 7 -13.84 -0.58 -16.65
C SER A 7 -12.72 -1.62 -16.73
N GLU A 8 -11.65 -1.44 -15.95
CA GLU A 8 -10.58 -2.41 -15.76
C GLU A 8 -11.04 -3.68 -15.03
N VAL A 9 -12.14 -3.62 -14.26
CA VAL A 9 -12.64 -4.76 -13.48
C VAL A 9 -13.61 -5.59 -14.31
N VAL A 10 -13.18 -6.79 -14.70
CA VAL A 10 -13.91 -7.63 -15.66
C VAL A 10 -14.33 -8.99 -15.09
N GLY A 11 -15.63 -9.27 -15.13
CA GLY A 11 -16.20 -10.54 -14.66
C GLY A 11 -16.28 -10.70 -13.14
N CYS A 12 -17.02 -11.71 -12.69
CA CYS A 12 -17.30 -11.93 -11.26
C CYS A 12 -16.03 -12.19 -10.41
N PRO A 13 -15.05 -13.01 -10.85
CA PRO A 13 -13.86 -13.26 -10.04
C PRO A 13 -13.05 -12.00 -9.76
N HIS A 14 -12.83 -11.17 -10.79
CA HIS A 14 -12.12 -9.90 -10.64
C HIS A 14 -12.90 -8.91 -9.79
N PHE A 15 -14.23 -8.87 -9.93
CA PHE A 15 -15.08 -8.04 -9.08
C PHE A 15 -14.92 -8.39 -7.59
N TYR A 16 -14.89 -9.68 -7.22
CA TYR A 16 -14.67 -10.06 -5.83
C TYR A 16 -13.26 -9.74 -5.34
N GLU A 17 -12.24 -9.93 -6.18
CA GLU A 17 -10.87 -9.54 -5.85
C GLU A 17 -10.73 -8.03 -5.65
N TYR A 18 -11.31 -7.23 -6.54
CA TYR A 18 -11.37 -5.77 -6.45
C TYR A 18 -11.99 -5.33 -5.12
N ASN A 19 -13.15 -5.90 -4.74
CA ASN A 19 -13.78 -5.59 -3.46
C ASN A 19 -12.90 -5.97 -2.26
N ALA A 20 -12.24 -7.14 -2.29
CA ALA A 20 -11.32 -7.55 -1.23
C ALA A 20 -10.15 -6.59 -1.09
N ARG A 21 -9.55 -6.16 -2.22
CA ARG A 21 -8.44 -5.20 -2.23
C ARG A 21 -8.86 -3.82 -1.74
N CYS A 22 -10.07 -3.36 -2.07
CA CYS A 22 -10.65 -2.13 -1.53
C CYS A 22 -10.76 -2.19 0.01
N GLN A 23 -11.38 -3.25 0.55
CA GLN A 23 -11.58 -3.39 2.00
C GLN A 23 -10.26 -3.40 2.78
N LEU A 24 -9.21 -4.04 2.26
CA LEU A 24 -7.91 -4.10 2.93
C LEU A 24 -7.14 -2.78 2.92
N THR A 25 -7.52 -1.81 2.07
CA THR A 25 -6.75 -0.59 1.80
C THR A 25 -7.57 0.66 2.09
N THR A 26 -8.18 1.28 1.08
CA THR A 26 -8.87 2.57 1.21
C THR A 26 -10.30 2.44 1.71
N TRP A 27 -10.77 1.21 1.95
CA TRP A 27 -12.15 0.83 2.28
C TRP A 27 -13.14 1.09 1.15
N ASN A 28 -13.15 2.32 0.62
CA ASN A 28 -13.94 2.75 -0.51
C ASN A 28 -13.16 2.62 -1.83
N PRO A 29 -13.83 2.31 -2.95
CA PRO A 29 -13.28 2.45 -4.30
C PRO A 29 -12.50 3.74 -4.52
N THR A 30 -11.26 3.67 -5.02
CA THR A 30 -10.52 4.85 -5.48
C THR A 30 -10.68 5.00 -7.00
N PRO A 31 -11.38 6.02 -7.52
CA PRO A 31 -11.52 6.22 -8.95
C PRO A 31 -10.18 6.50 -9.64
N LYS A 32 -10.09 6.08 -10.90
CA LYS A 32 -8.92 6.38 -11.75
C LYS A 32 -8.69 7.88 -11.86
N GLY A 33 -7.45 8.30 -11.69
CA GLY A 33 -7.06 9.72 -11.82
C GLY A 33 -7.51 10.62 -10.67
N SER A 34 -7.99 10.05 -9.55
CA SER A 34 -8.34 10.83 -8.36
C SER A 34 -7.16 11.67 -7.87
N ALA A 35 -7.44 12.91 -7.47
CA ALA A 35 -6.42 13.80 -6.91
C ALA A 35 -5.90 13.35 -5.53
N LYS A 36 -6.73 12.57 -4.80
CA LYS A 36 -6.41 11.97 -3.50
C LYS A 36 -7.28 10.73 -3.29
N VAL A 37 -6.92 9.90 -2.31
CA VAL A 37 -7.77 8.78 -1.87
C VAL A 37 -9.12 9.33 -1.40
N PRO A 38 -10.27 8.72 -1.79
CA PRO A 38 -11.58 9.18 -1.36
C PRO A 38 -11.76 9.14 0.16
N GLY A 39 -12.68 9.95 0.66
CA GLY A 39 -13.04 9.94 2.08
C GLY A 39 -13.53 8.57 2.53
N GLY A 40 -13.12 8.14 3.71
CA GLY A 40 -13.39 6.82 4.26
C GLY A 40 -12.34 6.47 5.32
N PRO A 41 -12.51 5.34 6.03
CA PRO A 41 -11.56 4.93 7.06
C PRO A 41 -10.34 4.27 6.37
N LEU A 42 -9.39 5.11 5.96
CA LEU A 42 -8.15 4.68 5.29
C LEU A 42 -7.38 3.68 6.16
N ASP A 43 -6.98 2.56 5.56
CA ASP A 43 -6.24 1.46 6.19
C ASP A 43 -6.96 0.81 7.40
N TYR A 44 -8.27 1.02 7.55
CA TYR A 44 -9.05 0.53 8.70
C TYR A 44 -8.97 -0.98 8.91
N ALA A 45 -9.07 -1.74 7.82
CA ALA A 45 -8.88 -3.19 7.85
C ALA A 45 -7.52 -3.60 7.31
N GLY A 46 -6.50 -2.74 7.43
CA GLY A 46 -5.13 -3.04 7.06
C GLY A 46 -4.60 -4.30 7.74
N LYS A 47 -3.66 -4.97 7.07
CA LYS A 47 -3.04 -6.23 7.53
C LYS A 47 -1.55 -6.24 7.22
N HIS A 48 -0.74 -6.83 8.11
CA HIS A 48 0.68 -7.09 7.84
C HIS A 48 0.87 -8.40 7.06
N TRP A 49 0.16 -8.54 5.93
CA TRP A 49 0.21 -9.75 5.10
C TRP A 49 1.30 -9.66 4.02
N SER A 50 1.92 -10.80 3.71
CA SER A 50 2.80 -10.93 2.55
C SER A 50 2.04 -10.56 1.27
N GLY A 51 2.73 -9.96 0.30
CA GLY A 51 2.10 -9.39 -0.89
C GLY A 51 1.45 -8.03 -0.65
N LEU A 52 0.56 -7.90 0.34
CA LEU A 52 -0.06 -6.60 0.68
C LEU A 52 1.00 -5.60 1.18
N VAL A 53 1.88 -6.04 2.08
CA VAL A 53 2.98 -5.20 2.57
C VAL A 53 3.91 -4.80 1.43
N SER A 54 4.34 -5.73 0.58
CA SER A 54 5.29 -5.43 -0.50
C SER A 54 4.67 -4.53 -1.58
N ASP A 55 3.47 -4.86 -2.04
CA ASP A 55 2.92 -4.25 -3.24
C ASP A 55 2.11 -2.98 -2.95
N TYR A 56 1.57 -2.85 -1.74
CA TYR A 56 0.78 -1.67 -1.34
C TYR A 56 1.54 -0.79 -0.35
N TYR A 57 1.86 -1.27 0.85
CA TYR A 57 2.40 -0.40 1.91
C TYR A 57 3.84 0.06 1.65
N VAL A 58 4.73 -0.85 1.24
CA VAL A 58 6.12 -0.51 0.89
C VAL A 58 6.14 0.38 -0.35
N THR A 59 5.43 0.02 -1.42
CA THR A 59 5.31 0.86 -2.62
C THR A 59 4.80 2.27 -2.28
N ARG A 60 3.84 2.41 -1.36
CA ARG A 60 3.34 3.72 -0.90
C ARG A 60 4.45 4.54 -0.26
N ILE A 61 5.21 3.95 0.66
CA ILE A 61 6.34 4.60 1.33
C ILE A 61 7.40 5.01 0.30
N GLU A 62 7.73 4.13 -0.65
CA GLU A 62 8.72 4.40 -1.70
C GLU A 62 8.31 5.56 -2.60
N ARG A 63 7.06 5.61 -3.07
CA ARG A 63 6.55 6.70 -3.91
C ARG A 63 6.60 8.04 -3.17
N ILE A 64 6.12 8.09 -1.93
CA ILE A 64 6.08 9.33 -1.13
C ILE A 64 7.51 9.76 -0.77
N THR A 65 8.38 8.84 -0.38
CA THR A 65 9.76 9.15 -0.01
C THR A 65 10.55 9.63 -1.23
N SER A 66 10.30 9.07 -2.42
CA SER A 66 10.88 9.55 -3.67
C SER A 66 10.46 10.97 -3.99
N GLN A 67 9.17 11.30 -3.81
CA GLN A 67 8.66 12.67 -3.95
C GLN A 67 9.31 13.62 -2.93
N ALA A 68 9.38 13.22 -1.66
CA ALA A 68 10.00 14.02 -0.59
C ALA A 68 11.48 14.31 -0.89
N LYS A 69 12.22 13.33 -1.41
CA LYS A 69 13.62 13.52 -1.81
C LYS A 69 13.76 14.51 -2.96
N GLN A 70 12.87 14.48 -3.95
CA GLN A 70 12.87 15.44 -5.06
C GLN A 70 12.55 16.85 -4.59
N ASP A 71 11.57 17.00 -3.71
CA ASP A 71 11.20 18.30 -3.12
C ASP A 71 12.34 18.88 -2.27
N ALA A 72 12.96 18.05 -1.43
CA ALA A 72 14.10 18.44 -0.61
C ALA A 72 15.31 18.86 -1.47
N ALA A 73 15.62 18.12 -2.53
CA ALA A 73 16.68 18.46 -3.48
C ALA A 73 16.41 19.79 -4.21
N ALA A 74 15.14 20.17 -4.36
CA ALA A 74 14.71 21.45 -4.91
C ALA A 74 14.55 22.56 -3.85
N GLY A 75 14.96 22.32 -2.61
CA GLY A 75 14.92 23.32 -1.53
C GLY A 75 13.51 23.68 -1.05
N ARG A 76 12.52 22.81 -1.26
CA ARG A 76 11.11 23.05 -0.87
C ARG A 76 10.59 21.97 0.07
N GLY A 77 9.53 22.30 0.81
CA GLY A 77 8.79 21.33 1.63
C GLY A 77 8.07 20.29 0.76
N LEU A 78 7.59 19.20 1.40
CA LEU A 78 6.86 18.14 0.72
C LEU A 78 5.66 18.71 -0.04
N ASN A 79 5.58 18.44 -1.33
CA ASN A 79 4.40 18.73 -2.13
C ASN A 79 3.29 17.74 -1.78
N GLN A 80 2.43 18.13 -0.83
CA GLN A 80 1.34 17.28 -0.35
C GLN A 80 0.37 16.88 -1.46
N THR A 81 0.07 17.79 -2.39
CA THR A 81 -0.79 17.48 -3.55
C THR A 81 -0.20 16.38 -4.43
N ALA A 82 1.12 16.40 -4.66
CA ALA A 82 1.80 15.34 -5.39
C ALA A 82 1.78 14.02 -4.61
N ALA A 83 2.03 14.05 -3.30
CA ALA A 83 1.97 12.87 -2.43
C ALA A 83 0.58 12.24 -2.41
N ASP A 84 -0.48 13.04 -2.27
CA ASP A 84 -1.88 12.60 -2.27
C ASP A 84 -2.25 11.93 -3.60
N LYS A 85 -1.81 12.51 -4.73
CA LYS A 85 -2.02 11.93 -6.05
C LYS A 85 -1.27 10.61 -6.23
N LEU A 86 -0.05 10.50 -5.71
CA LEU A 86 0.72 9.24 -5.73
C LEU A 86 0.02 8.15 -4.93
N GLN A 87 -0.54 8.48 -3.76
CA GLN A 87 -1.32 7.55 -2.95
C GLN A 87 -2.60 7.09 -3.66
N ALA A 88 -3.34 8.03 -4.26
CA ALA A 88 -4.57 7.73 -5.00
C ALA A 88 -4.30 6.84 -6.22
N SER A 89 -3.24 7.15 -6.99
CA SER A 89 -2.83 6.34 -8.15
C SER A 89 -2.49 4.92 -7.71
N LEU A 90 -1.69 4.77 -6.66
CA LEU A 90 -1.33 3.45 -6.12
C LEU A 90 -2.57 2.68 -5.62
N ALA A 91 -3.50 3.35 -4.94
CA ALA A 91 -4.73 2.71 -4.48
C ALA A 91 -5.56 2.17 -5.63
N PHE A 92 -5.79 2.99 -6.67
CA PHE A 92 -6.48 2.54 -7.87
C PHE A 92 -5.75 1.36 -8.55
N GLU A 93 -4.45 1.51 -8.82
CA GLU A 93 -3.61 0.48 -9.46
C GLU A 93 -3.66 -0.84 -8.68
N PHE A 94 -3.53 -0.79 -7.36
CA PHE A 94 -3.60 -1.97 -6.50
C PHE A 94 -4.99 -2.60 -6.56
N GLN A 95 -6.07 -1.81 -6.46
CA GLN A 95 -7.44 -2.31 -6.42
C GLN A 95 -7.85 -3.06 -7.69
N VAL A 96 -7.46 -2.54 -8.86
CA VAL A 96 -7.81 -3.17 -10.14
C VAL A 96 -6.83 -4.27 -10.56
N ALA A 97 -5.73 -4.47 -9.84
CA ALA A 97 -4.76 -5.51 -10.16
C ALA A 97 -5.32 -6.93 -10.00
N THR A 98 -4.84 -7.84 -10.84
CA THR A 98 -5.18 -9.28 -10.82
C THR A 98 -3.96 -10.16 -10.49
N LYS A 99 -2.93 -9.56 -9.86
CA LYS A 99 -1.71 -10.26 -9.48
C LYS A 99 -2.04 -11.34 -8.45
N ARG A 100 -1.72 -12.59 -8.79
CA ARG A 100 -1.87 -13.74 -7.89
C ARG A 100 -0.78 -13.74 -6.83
N TYR A 101 -1.19 -13.96 -5.58
CA TYR A 101 -0.27 -14.12 -4.45
C TYR A 101 -0.11 -15.61 -4.10
N PRO A 102 1.08 -16.05 -3.64
CA PRO A 102 1.28 -17.41 -3.18
C PRO A 102 0.37 -17.74 -2.00
N THR A 103 -0.17 -18.97 -2.01
CA THR A 103 -1.00 -19.50 -0.91
C THR A 103 -0.24 -20.45 0.01
N THR A 104 1.03 -20.73 -0.31
CA THR A 104 1.93 -21.54 0.50
C THR A 104 3.06 -20.68 1.08
N PRO A 105 3.45 -20.92 2.34
CA PRO A 105 4.54 -20.17 2.97
C PRO A 105 5.90 -20.52 2.34
N VAL A 106 6.80 -19.54 2.32
CA VAL A 106 8.18 -19.69 1.81
C VAL A 106 9.16 -19.19 2.87
N GLY A 107 10.25 -19.93 3.08
CA GLY A 107 11.31 -19.59 4.02
C GLY A 107 11.07 -20.07 5.46
N SER A 108 12.06 -19.83 6.33
CA SER A 108 12.00 -20.22 7.75
C SER A 108 11.68 -19.00 8.63
N PRO A 109 10.52 -18.97 9.32
CA PRO A 109 10.15 -17.86 10.21
C PRO A 109 11.19 -17.62 11.31
N LEU A 110 11.77 -18.68 11.88
CA LEU A 110 12.79 -18.59 12.92
C LEU A 110 14.09 -17.96 12.40
N ALA A 111 14.58 -18.41 11.24
CA ALA A 111 15.80 -17.87 10.65
C ALA A 111 15.63 -16.39 10.28
N ILE A 112 14.49 -16.02 9.68
CA ILE A 112 14.17 -14.63 9.32
C ILE A 112 14.07 -13.77 10.58
N SER A 113 13.35 -14.21 11.61
CA SER A 113 13.23 -13.47 12.88
C SER A 113 14.58 -13.22 13.54
N LYS A 114 15.46 -14.23 13.61
CA LYS A 114 16.84 -14.06 14.12
C LYS A 114 17.63 -13.04 13.30
N SER A 115 17.53 -13.09 11.98
CA SER A 115 18.19 -12.13 11.08
C SER A 115 17.70 -10.70 11.31
N LEU A 116 16.38 -10.50 11.36
CA LEU A 116 15.77 -9.19 11.62
C LEU A 116 16.16 -8.64 12.99
N ARG A 117 16.09 -9.47 14.05
CA ARG A 117 16.51 -9.05 15.39
C ARG A 117 17.99 -8.65 15.39
N LYS A 118 18.87 -9.46 14.81
CA LYS A 118 20.31 -9.14 14.73
C LYS A 118 20.56 -7.80 14.02
N LYS A 119 19.81 -7.52 12.94
CA LYS A 119 19.96 -6.29 12.15
C LYS A 119 19.41 -5.05 12.85
N TYR A 120 18.21 -5.14 13.43
CA TYR A 120 17.47 -3.96 13.89
C TYR A 120 17.53 -3.73 15.41
N ALA A 121 17.83 -4.74 16.24
CA ALA A 121 17.88 -4.55 17.69
C ALA A 121 18.84 -3.44 18.17
N PRO A 122 20.05 -3.25 17.58
CA PRO A 122 20.93 -2.16 18.00
C PRO A 122 20.33 -0.76 17.83
N ALA A 123 19.48 -0.56 16.81
CA ALA A 123 18.81 0.73 16.57
C ALA A 123 17.78 1.09 17.65
N PHE A 124 17.35 0.11 18.46
CA PHE A 124 16.41 0.29 19.56
C PHE A 124 17.08 0.13 20.94
N ALA A 125 18.41 -0.02 21.00
CA ALA A 125 19.13 -0.27 22.24
C ALA A 125 19.05 0.90 23.23
N SER A 126 18.92 2.14 22.73
CA SER A 126 18.73 3.36 23.54
C SER A 126 17.37 3.43 24.24
N CYS A 127 16.45 2.52 23.94
CA CYS A 127 15.13 2.41 24.59
C CYS A 127 15.10 1.30 25.66
N SER A 128 16.25 0.82 26.12
CA SER A 128 16.30 -0.10 27.26
C SER A 128 15.81 0.64 28.52
N PRO A 129 14.88 0.05 29.31
CA PRO A 129 14.45 0.64 30.58
C PRO A 129 15.61 0.78 31.57
#